data_AF-A0A2P6C8K9-F1
#
_entry.id   AF-A0A2P6C8K9-F1
#
_cell.length_a   1.000
_cell.length_b   1.000
_cell.length_c   1.000
_cell.angle_alpha   90.00
_cell.angle_beta   90.00
_cell.angle_gamma   90.00
#
_symmetry.space_group_name_H-M   'P 1'
#
loop_
_entity.id
_entity.type
_entity.pdbx_description
1 polymer ?
#
loop_
_entity_poly.entity_id
_entity_poly.type
_entity_poly.pdbx_seq_one_letter_code
_entity_poly.pdbx_strand_id
1 'polypeptide(L)'
;MALLSGFAYKYVLIAMGKIDSDAIPLFSSGAAAGAYFIFSLAFQFFIYEIKNANEYYFYYNLGLTKYVLWISNLIISLMLTLLILTL
;
A
#
# COMPACT_ATOMS: atom_id res chain seq x y z
N MET A 1 11.48 6.52 -7.58
CA MET A 1 11.12 7.89 -7.16
C MET A 1 10.35 8.70 -8.22
N ALA A 2 10.60 8.52 -9.52
CA ALA A 2 9.97 9.34 -10.58
C ALA A 2 8.52 8.95 -10.99
N LEU A 3 8.03 7.78 -10.57
CA LEU A 3 6.70 7.27 -10.98
C LEU A 3 5.57 7.78 -10.09
N LEU A 4 5.80 7.87 -8.76
CA LEU A 4 4.90 8.53 -7.80
C LEU A 4 4.76 10.03 -8.08
N SER A 5 5.83 10.69 -8.55
CA SER A 5 5.77 12.10 -8.91
C SER A 5 4.92 12.36 -10.14
N GLY A 6 4.86 11.45 -11.12
CA GLY A 6 4.05 11.64 -12.33
C GLY A 6 2.55 11.66 -12.05
N PHE A 7 2.06 10.78 -11.18
CA PHE A 7 0.64 10.70 -10.83
C PHE A 7 0.22 11.81 -9.87
N ALA A 8 0.97 12.02 -8.78
CA ALA A 8 0.68 13.09 -7.83
C ALA A 8 0.69 14.47 -8.51
N TYR A 9 1.63 14.70 -9.43
CA TYR A 9 1.71 15.93 -10.22
C TYR A 9 0.49 16.16 -11.11
N LYS A 10 -0.07 15.11 -11.72
CA LYS A 10 -1.29 15.23 -12.54
C LYS A 10 -2.51 15.60 -11.70
N TYR A 11 -2.66 15.04 -10.49
CA TYR A 11 -3.74 15.45 -9.57
C TYR A 11 -3.58 16.90 -9.08
N VAL A 12 -2.35 17.34 -8.82
CA VAL A 12 -2.06 18.75 -8.49
C VAL A 12 -2.41 19.66 -9.67
N LEU A 13 -2.08 19.28 -10.90
CA LEU A 13 -2.44 20.06 -12.09
C LEU A 13 -3.95 20.16 -12.34
N ILE A 14 -4.72 19.11 -12.04
CA ILE A 14 -6.20 19.18 -12.05
C ILE A 14 -6.69 20.13 -10.96
N ALA A 15 -6.16 20.04 -9.73
CA ALA A 15 -6.55 20.95 -8.64
C ALA A 15 -6.22 22.42 -8.97
N MET A 16 -5.19 22.64 -9.79
CA MET A 16 -4.82 23.96 -10.34
C MET A 16 -5.63 24.35 -11.60
N GLY A 17 -6.58 23.53 -12.05
CA GLY A 17 -7.43 23.78 -13.22
C GLY A 17 -6.69 23.75 -14.56
N LYS A 18 -5.49 23.16 -14.60
CA LYS A 18 -4.62 23.18 -15.81
C LYS A 18 -4.87 22.01 -16.76
N ILE A 19 -5.60 20.98 -16.33
CA ILE A 19 -5.90 19.77 -17.10
C ILE A 19 -7.34 19.36 -16.78
N ASP A 20 -8.12 18.97 -17.79
CA ASP A 20 -9.47 18.42 -17.61
C ASP A 20 -9.45 17.10 -16.82
N SER A 21 -10.36 16.95 -15.87
CA SER A 21 -10.46 15.77 -14.99
C SER A 21 -10.65 14.46 -15.76
N ASP A 22 -11.24 14.53 -16.94
CA ASP A 22 -11.57 13.39 -17.79
C ASP A 22 -10.30 12.74 -18.40
N ALA A 23 -9.14 13.41 -18.29
CA ALA A 23 -7.86 12.94 -18.79
C ALA A 23 -7.11 11.99 -17.83
N ILE A 24 -7.60 11.77 -16.60
CA ILE A 24 -7.00 10.80 -15.66
C ILE A 24 -7.95 9.62 -15.47
N PRO A 25 -7.59 8.40 -15.92
CA PRO A 25 -8.39 7.23 -15.60
C PRO A 25 -8.38 7.02 -14.08
N LEU A 26 -9.56 7.11 -13.47
CA LEU A 26 -9.79 6.86 -12.03
C LEU A 26 -9.26 5.48 -11.60
N PHE A 27 -9.31 4.52 -12.51
CA PHE A 27 -8.74 3.18 -12.37
C PHE A 27 -7.46 3.08 -13.21
N SER A 28 -6.31 3.27 -12.56
CA SER A 28 -4.99 3.04 -13.15
C SER A 28 -4.20 2.04 -12.32
N SER A 29 -3.27 1.31 -12.93
CA SER A 29 -2.37 0.39 -12.23
C SER A 29 -1.55 1.10 -11.15
N GLY A 30 -1.15 2.36 -11.38
CA GLY A 30 -0.49 3.20 -10.39
C GLY A 30 -1.35 3.50 -9.15
N ALA A 31 -2.62 3.87 -9.36
CA ALA A 31 -3.56 4.10 -8.26
C ALA A 31 -3.88 2.79 -7.51
N ALA A 32 -4.06 1.69 -8.24
CA ALA A 32 -4.29 0.37 -7.66
C ALA A 32 -3.11 -0.11 -6.81
N ALA A 33 -1.88 0.05 -7.30
CA ALA A 33 -0.66 -0.30 -6.58
C ALA A 33 -0.49 0.54 -5.31
N GLY A 34 -0.70 1.87 -5.41
CA GLY A 34 -0.63 2.76 -4.25
C GLY A 34 -1.67 2.43 -3.19
N ALA A 35 -2.92 2.18 -3.60
CA ALA A 35 -3.99 1.79 -2.69
C ALA A 35 -3.66 0.45 -2.02
N TYR A 36 -3.24 -0.56 -2.80
CA TYR A 36 -2.86 -1.87 -2.27
C TYR A 36 -1.79 -1.76 -1.17
N PHE A 37 -0.71 -1.00 -1.42
CA PHE A 37 0.38 -0.83 -0.47
C PHE A 37 -0.07 -0.17 0.84
N ILE A 38 -0.91 0.89 0.76
CA ILE A 38 -1.39 1.59 1.95
C ILE A 38 -2.35 0.70 2.75
N PHE A 39 -3.31 0.07 2.06
CA PHE A 39 -4.31 -0.76 2.73
C PHE A 39 -3.71 -2.04 3.30
N SER A 40 -2.68 -2.64 2.69
CA SER A 40 -2.03 -3.83 3.26
C SER A 40 -1.36 -3.54 4.61
N LEU A 41 -0.72 -2.37 4.75
CA LEU A 41 -0.13 -1.92 6.02
C LEU A 41 -1.21 -1.54 7.04
N ALA A 42 -2.27 -0.86 6.59
CA ALA A 42 -3.39 -0.50 7.46
C ALA A 42 -4.14 -1.74 7.99
N PHE A 43 -4.36 -2.75 7.15
CA PHE A 43 -4.99 -4.00 7.58
C PHE A 43 -4.10 -4.82 8.51
N GLN A 44 -2.78 -4.88 8.26
CA GLN A 44 -1.84 -5.48 9.20
C GLN A 44 -1.95 -4.82 10.58
N PHE A 45 -1.97 -3.49 10.63
CA PHE A 45 -2.18 -2.75 11.87
C PHE A 45 -3.52 -3.11 12.52
N PHE A 46 -4.61 -3.03 11.76
CA PHE A 46 -5.95 -3.26 12.31
C PHE A 46 -6.13 -4.69 12.84
N ILE A 47 -5.65 -5.69 12.09
CA ILE A 47 -5.77 -7.09 12.48
C ILE A 47 -4.91 -7.36 13.70
N TYR A 48 -3.61 -7.04 13.65
CA TYR A 48 -2.69 -7.51 14.66
C TYR A 48 -2.54 -6.57 15.86
N GLU A 49 -2.79 -5.27 15.72
CA GLU A 49 -2.65 -4.32 16.82
C GLU A 49 -3.99 -3.98 17.49
N ILE A 50 -5.10 -3.97 16.74
CA ILE A 50 -6.42 -3.60 17.29
C ILE A 50 -7.26 -4.84 17.59
N LYS A 51 -7.54 -5.66 16.58
CA LYS A 51 -8.53 -6.74 16.68
C LYS A 51 -7.99 -7.96 17.44
N ASN A 52 -6.79 -8.40 17.07
CA ASN A 52 -6.22 -9.66 17.50
C ASN A 52 -4.86 -9.46 18.21
N ALA A 53 -4.74 -8.43 19.06
CA ALA A 53 -3.50 -8.12 19.78
C ALA A 53 -2.91 -9.31 20.57
N ASN A 54 -3.76 -10.22 21.04
CA ASN A 54 -3.35 -11.41 21.79
C ASN A 54 -2.87 -12.57 20.90
N GLU A 55 -3.11 -12.54 19.59
CA GLU A 55 -2.65 -13.60 18.69
C GLU A 55 -1.15 -13.52 18.42
N TYR A 56 -0.48 -12.39 18.72
CA TYR A 56 0.97 -12.31 18.66
C TYR A 56 1.66 -13.37 19.52
N TYR A 57 1.07 -13.76 20.66
CA TYR A 57 1.60 -14.83 21.50
C TYR A 57 1.56 -16.19 20.80
N PHE A 58 0.55 -16.44 19.97
CA PHE A 58 0.47 -17.66 19.17
C PHE A 58 1.60 -17.72 18.12
N TYR A 59 1.82 -16.63 17.40
CA TYR A 59 2.91 -16.54 16.42
C TYR A 59 4.30 -16.58 17.08
N TYR A 60 4.42 -16.01 18.27
CA TYR A 60 5.66 -16.07 19.05
C TYR A 60 6.04 -17.51 19.41
N ASN A 61 5.07 -18.36 19.74
CA ASN A 61 5.31 -19.78 19.99
C ASN A 61 5.79 -20.56 18.75
N LEU A 62 5.55 -20.01 17.55
CA LEU A 62 6.09 -20.51 16.28
C LEU A 62 7.43 -19.87 15.90
N GLY A 63 8.02 -19.05 16.78
CA GLY A 63 9.27 -18.32 16.54
C GLY A 63 9.11 -17.04 15.73
N LEU A 64 7.88 -16.63 15.41
CA LEU A 64 7.59 -15.41 14.65
C LEU A 64 7.33 -14.25 15.61
N THR A 65 8.27 -13.32 15.66
CA THR A 65 8.09 -12.08 16.43
C THR A 65 7.23 -11.07 15.67
N LYS A 66 6.67 -10.11 16.41
CA LYS A 66 5.94 -8.97 15.84
C LYS A 66 6.72 -8.26 14.73
N TYR A 67 8.02 -8.02 14.94
CA TYR A 67 8.88 -7.37 13.94
C TYR A 67 9.01 -8.21 12.67
N VAL A 68 9.15 -9.52 12.80
CA VAL A 68 9.23 -10.44 11.64
C VAL A 68 7.93 -10.36 10.83
N LEU A 69 6.76 -10.39 11.48
CA LEU A 69 5.46 -10.25 10.79
C LEU A 69 5.34 -8.92 10.04
N TRP A 70 5.72 -7.81 10.66
CA TRP A 70 5.71 -6.49 10.03
C TRP A 70 6.67 -6.37 8.85
N ILE A 71 7.91 -6.87 9.00
CA ILE A 71 8.92 -6.88 7.94
C ILE A 71 8.46 -7.77 6.78
N SER A 72 7.95 -8.96 7.07
CA SER A 72 7.42 -9.86 6.05
C SER A 72 6.25 -9.23 5.29
N ASN A 73 5.30 -8.60 5.99
CA ASN A 73 4.19 -7.90 5.35
C ASN A 73 4.68 -6.74 4.46
N LEU A 74 5.66 -5.96 4.93
CA LEU A 74 6.25 -4.87 4.15
C LEU A 74 6.92 -5.39 2.87
N ILE A 75 7.72 -6.46 2.96
CA ILE A 75 8.39 -7.07 1.80
C ILE A 75 7.37 -7.61 0.80
N ILE A 76 6.39 -8.40 1.24
CA ILE A 76 5.35 -8.96 0.37
C ILE A 76 4.54 -7.85 -0.28
N SER A 77 4.16 -6.82 0.49
CA SER A 77 3.42 -5.69 -0.01
C SER A 77 4.20 -4.92 -1.08
N LEU A 78 5.50 -4.71 -0.89
CA LEU A 78 6.37 -4.10 -1.90
C LEU A 78 6.44 -4.94 -3.18
N MET A 79 6.63 -6.26 -3.06
CA MET A 79 6.69 -7.15 -4.22
C MET A 79 5.39 -7.11 -5.03
N LEU A 80 4.24 -7.18 -4.38
CA LEU A 80 2.94 -7.13 -5.04
C LEU A 80 2.64 -5.74 -5.62
N THR A 81 3.04 -4.67 -4.93
CA THR A 81 2.93 -3.31 -5.46
C THR A 81 3.72 -3.14 -6.75
N LEU A 82 4.95 -3.66 -6.79
CA LEU A 82 5.78 -3.65 -8.01
C LEU A 82 5.16 -4.50 -9.12
N LEU A 83 4.61 -5.67 -8.78
CA LEU A 83 3.93 -6.53 -9.75
C LEU A 83 2.72 -5.83 -10.39
N ILE A 84 1.87 -5.17 -9.58
CA ILE A 84 0.70 -4.43 -10.05
C ILE A 84 1.13 -3.26 -10.95
N LEU A 85 2.24 -2.60 -10.65
CA LEU A 85 2.77 -1.52 -11.49
C LEU A 85 3.27 -1.99 -12.85
N THR A 86 3.72 -3.24 -12.95
CA THR A 86 4.24 -3.82 -14.19
C THR A 86 3.18 -4.50 -15.07
N LEU A 87 1.97 -4.69 -14.54
CA LEU A 87 0.79 -5.18 -15.27
C LEU A 87 0.10 -4.03 -16.02
#